data_AF-A0A5T0IUY3-F1
#
_entry.id   AF-A0A5T0IUY3-F1
#
_cell.length_a   1.000
_cell.length_b   1.000
_cell.length_c   1.000
_cell.angle_alpha   90.00
_cell.angle_beta   90.00
_cell.angle_gamma   90.00
#
_symmetry.space_group_name_H-M   'P 1'
#
loop_
_entity.id
_entity.type
_entity.pdbx_description
1 polymer ?
#
loop_
_entity_poly.entity_id
_entity_poly.type
_entity_poly.pdbx_seq_one_letter_code
_entity_poly.pdbx_strand_id
1 'polypeptide(L)'
;MKIYTLALAALIFGACSLKEEAVVDANLKTQTLMFAQKYKITQDKMNAIITLSYLNPILDKASEEDIFALTITPDTLKIENLEIFINERKANIEELDEEFFKYLIQNRYTRYLKITLPSVKKEDKIIAKICLNHLPCFELNFQKYPKSLYYRSEDVDTQYN
;
A
#
# COMPACT_ATOMS: atom_id res chain seq x y z
N MET A 1 -17.54 -40.88 -27.36
CA MET A 1 -17.89 -39.45 -27.53
C MET A 1 -18.09 -38.68 -26.21
N LYS A 2 -18.60 -39.26 -25.11
CA LYS A 2 -18.91 -38.53 -23.86
C LYS A 2 -17.70 -38.09 -23.00
N ILE A 3 -16.55 -38.75 -23.11
CA ILE A 3 -15.37 -38.47 -22.26
C ILE A 3 -14.56 -37.29 -22.81
N TYR A 4 -14.41 -37.19 -24.13
CA TYR A 4 -13.69 -36.09 -24.78
C TYR A 4 -14.38 -34.73 -24.59
N THR A 5 -15.72 -34.71 -24.56
CA THR A 5 -16.49 -33.49 -24.22
C THR A 5 -16.33 -33.08 -22.77
N LEU A 6 -16.18 -34.04 -21.84
CA LEU A 6 -15.93 -33.76 -20.42
C LEU A 6 -14.52 -33.19 -20.18
N ALA A 7 -13.52 -33.76 -20.85
CA ALA A 7 -12.14 -33.28 -20.79
C ALA A 7 -11.98 -31.88 -21.43
N LEU A 8 -12.67 -31.63 -22.54
CA LEU A 8 -12.69 -30.31 -23.18
C LEU A 8 -13.40 -29.27 -22.29
N ALA A 9 -14.52 -29.63 -21.66
CA ALA A 9 -15.19 -28.76 -20.70
C ALA A 9 -14.28 -28.44 -19.49
N ALA A 10 -13.61 -29.45 -18.91
CA ALA A 10 -12.68 -29.24 -17.81
C ALA A 10 -11.49 -28.32 -18.17
N LEU A 11 -10.98 -28.43 -19.40
CA LEU A 11 -9.91 -27.55 -19.91
C LEU A 11 -10.38 -26.10 -20.12
N ILE A 12 -11.62 -25.90 -20.60
CA ILE A 12 -12.18 -24.55 -20.81
C ILE A 12 -12.50 -23.88 -19.46
N PHE A 13 -13.01 -24.62 -18.47
CA PHE A 13 -13.26 -24.08 -17.12
C PHE A 13 -11.99 -23.88 -16.29
N GLY A 14 -10.92 -24.67 -16.53
CA GLY A 14 -9.63 -24.48 -15.85
C GLY A 14 -8.84 -23.24 -16.33
N ALA A 15 -9.05 -22.80 -17.58
CA ALA A 15 -8.30 -21.70 -18.18
C ALA A 15 -8.73 -20.30 -17.69
N CYS A 16 -9.92 -20.14 -17.10
CA CYS A 16 -10.39 -18.86 -16.57
C CYS A 16 -9.95 -18.60 -15.11
N SER A 17 -9.45 -19.61 -14.39
CA SER A 17 -9.15 -19.47 -12.95
C SER A 17 -7.77 -18.90 -12.64
N LEU A 18 -6.81 -18.95 -13.58
CA LEU A 18 -5.38 -18.68 -13.29
C LEU A 18 -4.93 -17.25 -13.59
N LYS A 19 -5.78 -16.43 -14.22
CA LYS A 19 -5.41 -15.07 -14.65
C LYS A 19 -5.82 -13.95 -13.69
N GLU A 20 -6.66 -14.23 -12.70
CA GLU A 20 -7.25 -13.17 -11.88
C GLU A 20 -6.29 -12.64 -10.81
N GLU A 21 -5.59 -13.51 -10.07
CA GLU A 21 -4.90 -13.11 -8.85
C GLU A 21 -3.72 -12.16 -9.12
N ALA A 22 -2.90 -12.43 -10.13
CA ALA A 22 -1.79 -11.55 -10.49
C ALA A 22 -2.25 -10.17 -11.02
N VAL A 23 -3.40 -10.12 -11.69
CA VAL A 23 -3.99 -8.87 -12.19
C VAL A 23 -4.61 -8.09 -11.03
N VAL A 24 -5.30 -8.77 -10.11
CA VAL A 24 -5.85 -8.17 -8.88
C VAL A 24 -4.73 -7.56 -8.04
N ASP A 25 -3.64 -8.30 -7.80
CA ASP A 25 -2.48 -7.79 -7.07
C ASP A 25 -1.85 -6.57 -7.74
N ALA A 26 -1.70 -6.57 -9.06
CA ALA A 26 -1.17 -5.44 -9.80
C ALA A 26 -2.08 -4.20 -9.66
N ASN A 27 -3.39 -4.41 -9.70
CA ASN A 27 -4.38 -3.35 -9.51
C ASN A 27 -4.33 -2.78 -8.09
N LEU A 28 -4.29 -3.64 -7.07
CA LEU A 28 -4.17 -3.25 -5.67
C LEU A 28 -2.90 -2.43 -5.43
N LYS A 29 -1.75 -2.90 -5.91
CA LYS A 29 -0.47 -2.15 -5.83
C LYS A 29 -0.56 -0.78 -6.49
N THR A 30 -1.19 -0.71 -7.66
CA THR A 30 -1.38 0.56 -8.38
C THR A 30 -2.26 1.53 -7.58
N GLN A 31 -3.33 1.04 -6.95
CA GLN A 31 -4.17 1.86 -6.08
C GLN A 31 -3.39 2.32 -4.84
N THR A 32 -2.57 1.47 -4.23
CA THR A 32 -1.71 1.85 -3.10
C THR A 32 -0.77 3.00 -3.43
N LEU A 33 -0.18 3.01 -4.63
CA LEU A 33 0.72 4.06 -5.07
C LEU A 33 0.06 5.44 -5.09
N MET A 34 -1.27 5.51 -5.32
CA MET A 34 -2.02 6.76 -5.27
C MET A 34 -2.05 7.37 -3.86
N PHE A 35 -1.93 6.51 -2.83
CA PHE A 35 -1.94 6.88 -1.42
C PHE A 35 -0.56 6.73 -0.78
N ALA A 36 0.50 6.77 -1.59
CA ALA A 36 1.89 6.68 -1.14
C ALA A 36 2.61 8.02 -1.24
N GLN A 37 3.42 8.33 -0.24
CA GLN A 37 4.33 9.48 -0.23
C GLN A 37 5.75 8.99 0.00
N LYS A 38 6.72 9.58 -0.70
CA LYS A 38 8.12 9.19 -0.61
C LYS A 38 9.02 10.35 -0.20
N TYR A 39 10.09 10.02 0.51
CA TYR A 39 11.15 10.94 0.89
C TYR A 39 12.51 10.30 0.60
N LYS A 40 13.43 11.10 0.05
CA LYS A 40 14.81 10.67 -0.20
C LYS A 40 15.72 11.29 0.85
N ILE A 41 16.46 10.44 1.56
CA ILE A 41 17.52 10.84 2.48
C ILE A 41 18.84 10.85 1.71
N THR A 42 19.59 11.95 1.81
CA THR A 42 20.92 12.12 1.19
C THR A 42 21.97 12.72 2.14
N GLN A 43 21.78 12.61 3.46
CA GLN A 43 22.65 13.22 4.48
C GLN A 43 23.76 12.26 4.92
N ASP A 44 24.94 12.79 5.27
CA ASP A 44 26.06 12.04 5.87
C ASP A 44 26.44 10.74 5.15
N LYS A 45 26.48 10.79 3.81
CA LYS A 45 26.73 9.64 2.91
C LYS A 45 25.65 8.55 2.95
N MET A 46 24.57 8.73 3.70
CA MET A 46 23.40 7.88 3.63
C MET A 46 22.59 8.22 2.39
N ASN A 47 22.16 7.20 1.67
CA ASN A 47 21.26 7.33 0.53
C ASN A 47 20.15 6.30 0.71
N ALA A 48 18.97 6.78 1.09
CA ALA A 48 17.83 5.92 1.36
C ALA A 48 16.54 6.55 0.82
N ILE A 49 15.59 5.70 0.47
CA ILE A 49 14.23 6.07 0.10
C ILE A 49 13.32 5.50 1.16
N ILE A 50 12.52 6.38 1.74
CA ILE A 50 11.43 6.03 2.63
C ILE A 50 10.14 6.27 1.88
N THR A 51 9.24 5.28 1.86
CA THR A 51 7.89 5.45 1.32
C THR A 51 6.90 5.04 2.39
N LEU A 52 5.93 5.90 2.68
CA LEU A 52 4.80 5.59 3.56
C LEU A 52 3.53 5.53 2.71
N SER A 53 2.78 4.44 2.82
CA SER A 53 1.58 4.18 2.03
C SER A 53 0.37 4.00 2.93
N TYR A 54 -0.71 4.75 2.69
CA TYR A 54 -1.95 4.63 3.45
C TYR A 54 -2.84 3.51 2.86
N LEU A 55 -3.06 2.44 3.63
CA LEU A 55 -3.67 1.22 3.10
C LEU A 55 -5.19 1.19 3.24
N ASN A 56 -5.77 1.86 4.23
CA ASN A 56 -7.21 1.77 4.51
C ASN A 56 -8.15 2.00 3.30
N PRO A 57 -7.85 2.91 2.35
CA PRO A 57 -8.71 3.09 1.17
C PRO A 57 -8.84 1.84 0.30
N ILE A 58 -7.88 0.92 0.35
CA ILE A 58 -7.77 -0.22 -0.58
C ILE A 58 -7.86 -1.58 0.12
N LEU A 59 -8.02 -1.63 1.45
CA LEU A 59 -8.16 -2.89 2.16
C LEU A 59 -9.44 -3.62 1.73
N ASP A 60 -9.34 -4.94 1.54
CA ASP A 60 -10.51 -5.78 1.26
C ASP A 60 -11.55 -5.73 2.40
N LYS A 61 -11.05 -5.62 3.63
CA LYS A 61 -11.86 -5.49 4.85
C LYS A 61 -11.59 -4.15 5.50
N ALA A 62 -12.66 -3.47 5.90
CA ALA A 62 -12.51 -2.24 6.67
C ALA A 62 -11.81 -2.55 8.01
N SER A 63 -10.72 -1.84 8.29
CA SER A 63 -10.05 -1.85 9.60
C SER A 63 -10.65 -0.78 10.50
N GLU A 64 -10.75 -1.01 11.81
CA GLU A 64 -11.12 0.04 12.77
C GLU A 64 -9.99 1.06 12.96
N GLU A 65 -8.75 0.60 12.91
CA GLU A 65 -7.53 1.41 12.97
C GLU A 65 -7.12 1.90 11.58
N ASP A 66 -6.34 2.98 11.53
CA ASP A 66 -5.66 3.36 10.30
C ASP A 66 -4.31 2.66 10.18
N ILE A 67 -4.13 1.98 9.05
CA ILE A 67 -2.96 1.16 8.74
C ILE A 67 -2.18 1.84 7.62
N PHE A 68 -0.87 1.99 7.85
CA PHE A 68 0.08 2.42 6.85
C PHE A 68 1.20 1.39 6.71
N ALA A 69 1.75 1.28 5.51
CA ALA A 69 2.97 0.54 5.26
C ALA A 69 4.13 1.52 5.09
N LEU A 70 5.13 1.41 5.96
CA LEU A 70 6.41 2.10 5.81
C LEU A 70 7.40 1.15 5.14
N THR A 71 7.97 1.60 4.03
CA THR A 71 9.03 0.89 3.31
C THR A 71 10.32 1.71 3.36
N ILE A 72 11.44 1.05 3.62
CA ILE A 72 12.75 1.68 3.73
C ILE A 72 13.72 0.92 2.84
N THR A 73 14.34 1.63 1.89
CA THR A 73 15.32 1.07 0.95
C THR A 73 16.60 1.91 0.98
N PRO A 74 17.80 1.33 1.14
CA PRO A 74 18.06 -0.10 1.29
C PRO A 74 17.71 -0.62 2.69
N ASP A 75 17.44 -1.91 2.80
CA ASP A 75 17.21 -2.68 4.02
C ASP A 75 18.44 -2.73 4.95
N THR A 76 19.62 -2.45 4.40
CA THR A 76 20.89 -2.31 5.13
C THR A 76 20.98 -1.02 5.95
N LEU A 77 20.04 -0.08 5.80
CA LEU A 77 19.98 1.11 6.64
C LEU A 77 19.76 0.69 8.10
N LYS A 78 20.68 1.10 8.98
CA LYS A 78 20.56 0.86 10.41
C LYS A 78 19.50 1.79 10.99
N ILE A 79 18.54 1.21 11.72
CA ILE A 79 17.46 1.93 12.40
C ILE A 79 17.67 1.68 13.89
N GLU A 80 18.20 2.67 14.59
CA GLU A 80 18.40 2.65 16.04
C GLU A 80 17.20 3.28 16.75
N ASN A 81 16.64 4.34 16.17
CA ASN A 81 15.43 4.99 16.65
C ASN A 81 14.54 5.36 15.47
N LEU A 82 13.26 5.02 15.56
CA LEU A 82 12.24 5.41 14.59
C LEU A 82 10.99 5.81 15.34
N GLU A 83 10.56 7.05 15.13
CA GLU A 83 9.29 7.55 15.65
C GLU A 83 8.48 8.14 14.51
N ILE A 84 7.18 7.85 14.52
CA ILE A 84 6.24 8.34 13.52
C ILE A 84 5.06 8.94 14.24
N PHE A 85 4.71 10.16 13.85
CA PHE A 85 3.55 10.88 14.33
C PHE A 85 2.63 11.14 13.16
N ILE A 86 1.38 10.71 13.27
CA ILE A 86 0.34 10.95 12.27
C ILE A 86 -0.66 11.93 12.87
N ASN A 87 -0.70 13.15 12.30
CA ASN A 87 -1.49 14.26 12.85
C ASN A 87 -1.26 14.41 14.37
N GLU A 88 0.01 14.57 14.73
CA GLU A 88 0.51 14.77 16.11
C GLU A 88 0.34 13.58 17.07
N ARG A 89 -0.32 12.49 16.65
CA ARG A 89 -0.44 11.26 17.45
C ARG A 89 0.69 10.31 17.13
N LYS A 90 1.40 9.84 18.17
CA LYS A 90 2.42 8.81 18.03
C LYS A 90 1.78 7.51 17.55
N ALA A 91 2.28 6.96 16.45
CA ALA A 91 1.82 5.70 15.89
C ALA A 91 2.58 4.52 16.50
N ASN A 92 1.94 3.35 16.50
CA ASN A 92 2.58 2.08 16.79
C ASN A 92 3.35 1.58 15.55
N ILE A 93 4.47 0.91 15.77
CA ILE A 93 5.37 0.44 14.70
C ILE A 93 5.66 -1.04 14.94
N GLU A 94 5.32 -1.87 13.97
CA GLU A 94 5.48 -3.31 14.02
C GLU A 94 6.07 -3.83 12.69
N GLU A 95 6.45 -5.10 12.66
CA GLU A 95 6.73 -5.78 11.40
C GLU A 95 5.46 -5.85 10.54
N LEU A 96 5.63 -5.81 9.22
CA LEU A 96 4.49 -5.88 8.32
C LEU A 96 3.94 -7.30 8.24
N ASP A 97 2.64 -7.47 8.50
CA ASP A 97 1.97 -8.76 8.35
C ASP A 97 1.94 -9.20 6.89
N GLU A 98 2.05 -10.52 6.66
CA GLU A 98 2.16 -11.07 5.31
C GLU A 98 0.95 -10.71 4.41
N GLU A 99 -0.23 -10.57 5.01
CA GLU A 99 -1.46 -10.23 4.29
C GLU A 99 -1.41 -8.87 3.57
N PHE A 100 -0.53 -7.96 4.01
CA PHE A 100 -0.41 -6.63 3.39
C PHE A 100 0.52 -6.61 2.18
N PHE A 101 1.31 -7.65 1.95
CA PHE A 101 2.29 -7.68 0.86
C PHE A 101 1.66 -7.60 -0.54
N LYS A 102 0.42 -8.06 -0.70
CA LYS A 102 -0.32 -7.93 -1.96
C LYS A 102 -0.63 -6.49 -2.36
N TYR A 103 -0.64 -5.55 -1.40
CA TYR A 103 -0.84 -4.13 -1.65
C TYR A 103 0.48 -3.39 -1.98
N LEU A 104 1.64 -4.00 -1.80
CA LEU A 104 2.93 -3.30 -1.86
C LEU A 104 3.81 -3.77 -3.01
N ILE A 105 4.64 -2.85 -3.52
CA ILE A 105 5.76 -3.22 -4.39
C ILE A 105 6.83 -3.89 -3.52
N GLN A 106 7.07 -5.16 -3.83
CA GLN A 106 8.03 -5.98 -3.11
C GLN A 106 9.41 -5.94 -3.75
N ASN A 107 10.45 -5.81 -2.92
CA ASN A 107 11.85 -5.85 -3.34
C ASN A 107 12.69 -6.43 -2.19
N ARG A 108 13.69 -7.26 -2.53
CA ARG A 108 14.60 -7.91 -1.59
C ARG A 108 15.49 -6.95 -0.80
N TYR A 109 15.60 -5.70 -1.24
CA TYR A 109 16.43 -4.66 -0.60
C TYR A 109 15.61 -3.69 0.22
N THR A 110 14.37 -4.04 0.58
CA THR A 110 13.43 -3.14 1.23
C THR A 110 12.99 -3.76 2.54
N ARG A 111 13.05 -2.98 3.62
CA ARG A 111 12.44 -3.32 4.90
C ARG A 111 11.01 -2.81 4.93
N TYR A 112 10.10 -3.61 5.46
CA TYR A 112 8.67 -3.33 5.52
C TYR A 112 8.22 -3.28 6.98
N LEU A 113 7.53 -2.21 7.35
CA LEU A 113 7.01 -1.98 8.70
C LEU A 113 5.54 -1.58 8.60
N LYS A 114 4.73 -2.10 9.53
CA LYS A 114 3.34 -1.72 9.72
C LYS A 114 3.26 -0.58 10.72
N ILE A 115 2.54 0.47 10.35
CA ILE A 115 2.29 1.63 11.21
C ILE A 115 0.79 1.66 11.51
N THR A 116 0.41 1.64 12.78
CA THR A 116 -1.01 1.70 13.19
C THR A 116 -1.29 2.83 14.16
N LEU A 117 -2.51 3.35 14.09
CA LEU A 117 -3.05 4.29 15.07
C LEU A 117 -4.58 4.24 15.12
N PRO A 118 -5.19 4.75 16.21
CA PRO A 118 -6.64 4.95 16.25
C PRO A 118 -7.13 5.76 15.05
N SER A 119 -8.29 5.36 14.52
CA SER A 119 -8.88 5.87 13.28
C SER A 119 -8.82 7.40 13.14
N VAL A 120 -8.11 7.87 12.11
CA VAL A 120 -8.09 9.23 11.55
C VAL A 120 -8.96 9.34 10.29
N LYS A 121 -9.83 8.35 10.02
CA LYS A 121 -10.70 8.27 8.82
C LYS A 121 -11.45 9.56 8.48
N LYS A 122 -11.90 10.32 9.48
CA LYS A 122 -12.66 11.56 9.31
C LYS A 122 -11.80 12.78 8.91
N GLU A 123 -10.48 12.66 8.98
CA GLU A 123 -9.55 13.75 8.71
C GLU A 123 -9.19 13.76 7.22
N ASP A 124 -9.41 14.88 6.53
CA ASP A 124 -9.18 14.99 5.08
C ASP A 124 -7.70 15.06 4.71
N LYS A 125 -6.89 15.59 5.64
CA LYS A 125 -5.44 15.72 5.50
C LYS A 125 -4.75 14.83 6.53
N ILE A 126 -3.79 14.04 6.06
CA ILE A 126 -2.91 13.26 6.93
C ILE A 126 -1.50 13.82 6.79
N ILE A 127 -0.90 14.23 7.90
CA ILE A 127 0.48 14.68 7.98
C ILE A 127 1.24 13.66 8.81
N ALA A 128 2.17 12.96 8.17
CA ALA A 128 3.05 12.01 8.82
C ALA A 128 4.42 12.65 9.05
N LYS A 129 4.76 12.90 10.31
CA LYS A 129 6.10 13.33 10.72
C LYS A 129 6.92 12.11 11.12
N ILE A 130 8.04 11.91 10.43
CA ILE A 130 8.93 10.76 10.63
C ILE A 130 10.26 11.27 11.17
N CYS A 131 10.69 10.72 12.30
CA CYS A 131 11.98 10.98 12.93
C CYS A 131 12.79 9.68 12.93
N LEU A 132 13.95 9.71 12.26
CA LEU A 132 14.80 8.52 12.08
C LEU A 132 16.22 8.80 12.57
N ASN A 133 16.67 8.01 13.55
CA ASN A 133 17.99 8.11 14.17
C ASN A 133 18.28 9.57 14.61
N HIS A 134 19.43 10.11 14.20
CA HIS A 134 19.87 11.48 14.44
C HIS A 134 19.52 12.44 13.28
N LEU A 135 18.78 11.98 12.27
CA LEU A 135 18.41 12.81 11.13
C LEU A 135 17.34 13.83 11.52
N PRO A 136 17.31 15.03 10.89
CA PRO A 136 16.19 15.93 10.99
C PRO A 136 14.89 15.22 10.60
N CYS A 137 13.86 15.37 11.44
CA CYS A 137 12.55 14.82 11.10
C CYS A 137 12.01 15.46 9.82
N PHE A 138 11.25 14.70 9.04
CA PHE A 138 10.62 15.17 7.82
C PHE A 138 9.13 14.84 7.82
N GLU A 139 8.37 15.56 7.00
CA GLU A 139 6.93 15.41 6.90
C GLU A 139 6.51 14.88 5.53
N LEU A 140 5.57 13.94 5.54
CA LEU A 140 4.87 13.45 4.37
C LEU A 140 3.40 13.88 4.47
N ASN A 141 2.95 14.62 3.46
CA ASN A 141 1.61 15.16 3.40
C ASN A 141 0.75 14.30 2.46
N PHE A 142 -0.31 13.70 2.98
CA PHE A 142 -1.28 12.97 2.21
C PHE A 142 -2.57 13.77 2.16
N GLN A 143 -3.16 13.81 0.97
CA GLN A 143 -4.51 14.27 0.77
C GLN A 143 -5.38 13.06 0.54
N LYS A 144 -6.42 12.87 1.36
CA LYS A 144 -7.40 11.83 1.09
C LYS A 144 -8.22 12.27 -0.10
N TYR A 145 -8.10 11.52 -1.18
CA TYR A 145 -8.92 11.75 -2.35
C TYR A 145 -10.08 10.74 -2.37
N PRO A 146 -11.31 11.18 -2.67
CA PRO A 146 -12.47 10.30 -2.76
C PRO A 146 -12.30 9.29 -3.89
N LYS A 147 -12.72 8.04 -3.65
CA LYS A 147 -12.63 6.94 -4.63
C LYS A 147 -13.29 7.28 -5.99
N SER A 148 -14.35 8.09 -5.97
CA SER A 148 -15.09 8.50 -7.17
C SER A 148 -14.27 9.32 -8.18
N LEU A 149 -13.15 9.91 -7.77
CA LEU A 149 -12.26 10.64 -8.69
C LEU A 149 -11.37 9.69 -9.52
N TYR A 150 -11.23 8.43 -9.12
CA TYR A 150 -10.28 7.49 -9.73
C TYR A 150 -10.99 6.30 -10.38
N TYR A 151 -12.09 5.86 -9.78
CA TYR A 151 -12.92 4.82 -10.37
C TYR A 151 -13.92 5.47 -11.34
N ARG A 152 -13.48 5.69 -12.59
CA ARG A 152 -14.42 5.71 -13.71
C ARG A 152 -14.86 4.28 -13.92
N SER A 153 -16.05 3.92 -13.46
CA SER A 153 -16.64 2.62 -13.82
C SER A 153 -16.72 2.53 -15.34
N GLU A 154 -16.40 1.37 -15.91
CA GLU A 154 -16.63 1.10 -17.35
C GLU A 154 -18.09 1.42 -17.75
N ASP A 155 -19.03 1.36 -16.81
CA ASP A 155 -20.44 1.76 -16.97
C ASP A 155 -20.69 3.25 -17.28
N VAL A 156 -19.69 4.13 -17.16
CA VAL A 156 -19.84 5.55 -17.55
C VAL A 156 -19.60 5.75 -19.05
N ASP A 157 -18.89 4.82 -19.70
CA ASP A 157 -18.64 4.87 -21.15
C ASP A 157 -19.75 4.18 -21.98
N THR A 158 -20.69 3.48 -21.34
CA THR A 158 -21.97 3.09 -21.96
C THR A 158 -22.95 4.27 -21.93
N GLN A 159 -22.74 5.23 -22.82
CA GLN A 159 -23.83 6.12 -23.23
C GLN A 159 -24.93 5.25 -23.84
N TYR A 160 -26.04 5.08 -23.11
CA TYR A 160 -27.32 4.68 -23.69
C TYR A 160 -27.80 5.85 -24.57
N ASN A 161 -27.34 5.89 -25.82
CA ASN A 161 -27.98 6.62 -26.90
C ASN A 161 -28.95 5.69 -27.63
#